data_AF-A0A950H3P9-F1
#
_entry.id   AF-A0A950H3P9-F1
#
_cell.length_a   1.000
_cell.length_b   1.000
_cell.length_c   1.000
_cell.angle_alpha   90.00
_cell.angle_beta   90.00
_cell.angle_gamma   90.00
#
_symmetry.space_group_name_H-M   'P 1'
#
loop_
_entity.id
_entity.type
_entity.pdbx_description
1 polymer ?
#
loop_
_entity_poly.entity_id
_entity_poly.type
_entity_poly.pdbx_seq_one_letter_code
_entity_poly.pdbx_strand_id
1 'polypeptide(L)'
;MTDAVLAHPHVKSPPVFAQDEIGWLPWLAPLAAADLTPQHWEALVDKARSKSDYFMLLVRDPGILEARTLTDKDIFYNPDGGLPRAERELAALAVSRFNGCI
;
A
#
# COMPACT_ATOMS: atom_id res chain seq x y z
N MET A 1 11.66 -3.65 19.17
CA MET A 1 10.72 -2.66 18.62
C MET A 1 9.55 -2.57 19.57
N THR A 2 9.21 -1.38 20.06
CA THR A 2 8.02 -1.19 20.88
C THR A 2 6.79 -1.23 19.97
N ASP A 3 5.86 -2.14 20.23
CA ASP A 3 4.54 -2.25 19.59
C ASP A 3 3.60 -1.10 20.01
N ALA A 4 4.15 0.10 20.13
CA ALA A 4 3.41 1.30 20.48
C ALA A 4 2.71 1.83 19.23
N VAL A 5 1.40 2.04 19.35
CA VAL A 5 0.61 2.69 18.32
C VAL A 5 1.06 4.14 18.17
N LEU A 6 1.32 4.57 16.94
CA LEU A 6 1.65 5.95 16.60
C LEU A 6 0.39 6.80 16.58
N ALA A 7 0.43 7.97 17.24
CA ALA A 7 -0.66 8.95 17.22
C ALA A 7 -0.39 10.04 16.18
N HIS A 8 -1.42 10.40 15.42
CA HIS A 8 -1.36 11.45 14.39
C HIS A 8 -2.40 12.57 14.65
N PRO A 9 -2.31 13.31 15.77
CA PRO A 9 -3.36 14.22 16.24
C PRO A 9 -3.64 15.41 15.32
N HIS A 10 -2.75 15.68 14.36
CA HIS A 10 -2.86 16.80 13.42
C HIS A 10 -3.50 16.41 12.09
N VAL A 11 -3.74 15.11 11.85
CA VAL A 11 -4.33 14.63 10.61
C VAL A 11 -5.84 14.82 10.67
N LYS A 12 -6.38 15.48 9.64
CA LYS A 12 -7.82 15.67 9.46
C LYS A 12 -8.24 14.95 8.20
N SER A 13 -9.02 13.88 8.33
CA SER A 13 -9.58 13.18 7.18
C SER A 13 -10.71 14.00 6.55
N PRO A 14 -10.85 14.01 5.22
CA PRO A 14 -12.00 14.61 4.54
C PRO A 14 -13.31 14.02 5.07
N PRO A 15 -14.34 14.84 5.37
CA PRO A 15 -15.60 14.35 5.92
C PRO A 15 -16.52 13.72 4.86
N VAL A 16 -16.17 13.85 3.58
CA VAL A 16 -16.88 13.34 2.41
C VAL A 16 -15.87 12.91 1.35
N PHE A 17 -16.35 12.22 0.32
CA PHE A 17 -15.52 11.82 -0.82
C PHE A 17 -14.71 12.98 -1.39
N ALA A 18 -13.40 12.76 -1.53
CA ALA A 18 -12.45 13.70 -2.10
C ALA A 18 -11.78 13.11 -3.34
N GLN A 19 -11.52 13.97 -4.33
CA GLN A 19 -10.71 13.61 -5.50
C GLN A 19 -9.23 13.90 -5.30
N ASP A 20 -8.90 14.72 -4.30
CA ASP A 20 -7.52 15.04 -3.93
C ASP A 20 -6.83 13.81 -3.35
N GLU A 21 -5.51 13.72 -3.54
CA GLU A 21 -4.71 12.65 -2.96
C GLU A 21 -4.76 12.74 -1.42
N ILE A 22 -5.25 11.66 -0.80
CA ILE A 22 -5.27 11.52 0.64
C ILE A 22 -3.97 10.80 1.05
N GLY A 23 -3.18 11.44 1.90
CA GLY A 23 -1.97 10.82 2.44
C GLY A 23 -2.27 9.59 3.30
N TRP A 24 -1.32 8.66 3.37
CA TRP A 24 -1.38 7.50 4.25
C TRP A 24 -0.33 7.62 5.36
N LEU A 25 -0.68 7.24 6.58
CA LEU A 25 0.21 7.27 7.73
C LEU A 25 0.17 5.95 8.51
N PRO A 26 1.32 5.45 8.99
CA PRO A 26 1.41 4.16 9.64
C PRO A 26 0.91 4.22 11.09
N TRP A 27 0.22 3.18 11.54
CA TRP A 27 -0.19 3.05 12.95
C TRP A 27 0.88 2.39 13.82
N LEU A 28 1.85 1.72 13.22
CA LEU A 28 3.01 1.14 13.88
C LEU A 28 4.28 1.70 13.25
N ALA A 29 5.39 1.72 13.97
CA ALA A 29 6.65 2.19 13.41
C ALA A 29 7.05 1.36 12.17
N PRO A 30 7.25 2.00 10.99
CA PRO A 30 7.89 1.36 9.86
C PRO A 30 9.31 0.90 10.20
N LEU A 31 9.81 -0.11 9.50
CA LEU A 31 11.21 -0.50 9.63
C LEU A 31 12.12 0.63 9.10
N ALA A 32 13.31 0.81 9.67
CA ALA A 32 14.27 1.76 9.08
C ALA A 32 14.96 1.12 7.87
N ALA A 33 15.29 1.93 6.85
CA ALA A 33 15.97 1.43 5.65
C ALA A 33 17.32 0.77 5.96
N ALA A 34 18.01 1.22 7.01
CA ALA A 34 19.27 0.64 7.47
C ALA A 34 19.10 -0.78 8.07
N ASP A 35 17.89 -1.14 8.49
CA ASP A 35 17.58 -2.44 9.10
C ASP A 35 17.07 -3.47 8.06
N LEU A 36 17.01 -3.09 6.78
CA LEU A 36 16.55 -3.99 5.72
C LEU A 36 17.60 -5.07 5.44
N THR A 37 17.19 -6.32 5.59
CA THR A 37 17.96 -7.50 5.20
C THR A 37 17.81 -7.75 3.69
N PRO A 38 18.63 -8.63 3.08
CA PRO A 38 18.43 -9.01 1.68
C PRO A 38 17.02 -9.50 1.36
N GLN A 39 16.42 -10.29 2.26
CA GLN A 39 15.05 -10.79 2.10
C GLN A 39 14.01 -9.64 2.10
N HIS A 40 14.19 -8.62 2.94
CA HIS A 40 13.34 -7.43 2.92
C HIS A 40 13.45 -6.68 1.59
N TRP A 41 14.65 -6.57 1.03
CA TRP A 41 14.87 -5.92 -0.27
C TRP A 41 14.22 -6.66 -1.44
N GLU A 42 14.26 -8.00 -1.42
CA GLU A 42 13.56 -8.84 -2.40
C GLU A 42 12.04 -8.66 -2.30
N ALA A 43 11.51 -8.71 -1.08
CA ALA A 43 10.07 -8.57 -0.82
C ALA A 43 9.48 -7.22 -1.24
N LEU A 44 10.29 -6.16 -1.30
CA LEU A 44 9.85 -4.87 -1.83
C LEU A 44 9.48 -4.94 -3.32
N VAL A 45 10.03 -5.92 -4.06
CA VAL A 45 9.94 -6.13 -5.53
C VAL A 45 10.54 -4.99 -6.36
N ASP A 46 10.42 -3.75 -5.90
CA ASP A 46 11.05 -2.55 -6.42
C ASP A 46 11.72 -1.81 -5.25
N LYS A 47 13.04 -1.64 -5.31
CA LYS A 47 13.83 -0.98 -4.26
C LYS A 47 13.42 0.47 -4.01
N ALA A 48 12.83 1.16 -5.00
CA ALA A 48 12.37 2.53 -4.82
C ALA A 48 11.29 2.65 -3.73
N ARG A 49 10.57 1.56 -3.44
CA ARG A 49 9.54 1.50 -2.40
C ARG A 49 10.07 1.61 -0.98
N SER A 50 11.37 1.45 -0.77
CA SER A 50 12.01 1.75 0.52
C SER A 50 11.85 3.21 0.96
N LYS A 51 11.44 4.12 0.06
CA LYS A 51 11.14 5.52 0.35
C LYS A 51 9.73 5.76 0.89
N SER A 52 8.90 4.72 0.99
CA SER A 52 7.50 4.81 1.39
C SER A 52 7.26 4.14 2.73
N ASP A 53 6.75 4.88 3.70
CA ASP A 53 6.39 4.36 5.03
C ASP A 53 5.40 3.19 4.95
N TYR A 54 4.54 3.17 3.93
CA TYR A 54 3.61 2.06 3.69
C TYR A 54 4.34 0.74 3.47
N PHE A 55 5.27 0.72 2.52
CA PHE A 55 6.05 -0.48 2.22
C PHE A 55 7.02 -0.82 3.35
N MET A 56 7.60 0.19 4.01
CA MET A 56 8.48 -0.01 5.16
C MET A 56 7.73 -0.54 6.39
N LEU A 57 6.42 -0.31 6.51
CA LEU A 57 5.60 -0.97 7.52
C LEU A 57 5.31 -2.43 7.14
N LEU A 58 4.88 -2.67 5.90
CA LEU A 58 4.49 -4.01 5.48
C LEU A 58 5.66 -4.99 5.39
N VAL A 59 6.88 -4.50 5.11
CA VAL A 59 8.07 -5.36 4.96
C VAL A 59 8.48 -6.07 6.26
N ARG A 60 7.85 -5.73 7.38
CA ARG A 60 7.94 -6.49 8.63
C ARG A 60 7.47 -7.95 8.48
N ASP A 61 6.60 -8.21 7.51
CA ASP A 61 6.29 -9.54 7.00
C ASP A 61 6.64 -9.61 5.50
N PRO A 62 7.91 -9.95 5.16
CA PRO A 62 8.38 -9.91 3.78
C PRO A 62 7.62 -10.88 2.86
N GLY A 63 7.22 -12.05 3.35
CA GLY A 63 6.48 -13.03 2.54
C GLY A 63 5.10 -12.53 2.15
N ILE A 64 4.36 -11.92 3.09
CA ILE A 64 3.05 -11.33 2.80
C ILE A 64 3.22 -10.10 1.88
N LEU A 65 4.23 -9.26 2.12
CA LEU A 65 4.46 -8.08 1.28
C LEU A 65 4.72 -8.46 -0.17
N GLU A 66 5.60 -9.44 -0.40
CA GLU A 66 5.95 -9.90 -1.73
C GLU A 66 4.72 -10.45 -2.46
N ALA A 67 4.00 -11.38 -1.83
CA ALA A 67 2.81 -12.00 -2.39
C ALA A 67 1.75 -10.95 -2.76
N ARG A 68 1.39 -10.06 -1.82
CA ARG A 68 0.46 -8.95 -2.05
C ARG A 68 0.88 -8.10 -3.24
N THR A 69 2.16 -7.75 -3.29
CA THR A 69 2.71 -6.86 -4.29
C THR A 69 2.69 -7.44 -5.69
N LEU A 70 3.04 -8.73 -5.82
CA LEU A 70 2.99 -9.44 -7.09
C LEU A 70 1.53 -9.59 -7.55
N THR A 71 0.62 -9.92 -6.64
CA THR A 71 -0.82 -9.96 -6.93
C THR A 71 -1.36 -8.61 -7.40
N ASP A 72 -1.00 -7.51 -6.73
CA ASP A 72 -1.41 -6.15 -7.12
C ASP A 72 -0.91 -5.80 -8.54
N LYS A 73 0.36 -6.09 -8.84
CA LYS A 73 0.91 -5.90 -10.19
C LYS A 73 0.19 -6.75 -11.24
N ASP A 74 -0.08 -8.01 -10.93
CA ASP A 74 -0.78 -8.91 -11.84
C ASP A 74 -2.21 -8.43 -12.13
N ILE A 75 -2.95 -8.02 -11.09
CA ILE A 75 -4.32 -7.48 -11.23
C ILE A 75 -4.35 -6.27 -12.16
N PHE A 76 -3.40 -5.34 -12.10
CA PHE A 76 -3.46 -4.11 -12.89
C PHE A 76 -2.76 -4.19 -14.25
N TYR A 77 -1.76 -5.05 -14.41
CA TYR A 77 -0.88 -5.02 -15.57
C TYR A 77 -0.83 -6.32 -16.37
N ASN A 78 -1.47 -7.40 -15.94
CA ASN A 78 -1.51 -8.65 -16.72
C ASN A 78 -2.29 -8.45 -18.04
N PRO A 79 -1.63 -8.60 -19.21
CA PRO A 79 -2.27 -8.46 -20.51
C PRO A 79 -2.81 -9.79 -21.08
N ASP A 80 -2.45 -10.93 -20.48
CA ASP A 80 -2.68 -12.27 -21.00
C ASP A 80 -4.05 -12.86 -20.57
N GLY A 81 -4.83 -12.11 -19.78
CA GLY A 81 -6.19 -12.52 -19.40
C GLY A 81 -6.93 -11.49 -18.56
N GLY A 82 -8.25 -11.70 -18.39
CA GLY A 82 -9.15 -10.81 -17.67
C GLY A 82 -9.60 -9.58 -18.47
N LEU A 83 -10.25 -8.62 -17.80
CA LEU A 83 -10.68 -7.37 -18.43
C LEU A 83 -9.47 -6.47 -18.76
N PRO A 84 -9.56 -5.55 -19.74
CA PRO A 84 -8.53 -4.53 -19.94
C PRO A 84 -8.43 -3.60 -18.71
N ARG A 85 -7.29 -2.91 -18.61
CA ARG A 85 -6.96 -2.11 -17.42
C ARG A 85 -8.01 -1.04 -17.11
N ALA A 86 -8.55 -0.36 -18.12
CA ALA A 86 -9.53 0.70 -17.94
C ALA A 86 -10.80 0.19 -17.23
N GLU A 87 -11.28 -0.99 -17.60
CA GLU A 87 -12.45 -1.63 -17.00
C GLU A 87 -12.17 -2.09 -15.56
N ARG A 88 -10.93 -2.54 -15.27
CA ARG A 88 -10.51 -2.86 -13.88
C ARG A 88 -10.46 -1.62 -13.00
N GLU A 89 -9.92 -0.52 -13.51
CA GLU A 89 -9.90 0.76 -12.80
C GLU A 89 -11.33 1.29 -12.54
N LEU A 90 -12.23 1.14 -13.51
CA LEU A 90 -13.65 1.49 -13.33
C LEU A 90 -14.34 0.61 -12.26
N ALA A 91 -14.08 -0.69 -12.27
CA ALA A 91 -14.62 -1.61 -11.25
C ALA A 91 -14.08 -1.26 -9.84
N ALA A 92 -12.78 -0.97 -9.72
CA ALA A 92 -12.16 -0.55 -8.47
C ALA A 92 -12.77 0.75 -7.93
N LEU A 93 -13.02 1.73 -8.81
CA LEU A 93 -13.70 2.98 -8.46
C LEU A 93 -15.13 2.72 -7.95
N ALA A 94 -15.91 1.89 -8.66
CA ALA A 94 -17.28 1.57 -8.26
C ALA A 94 -17.33 0.89 -6.88
N VAL A 95 -16.43 -0.07 -6.63
CA VAL A 95 -16.31 -0.76 -5.32
C VAL A 95 -15.87 0.21 -4.23
N SER A 96 -14.90 1.09 -4.50
CA SER A 96 -14.43 2.12 -3.57
C SER A 96 -15.58 3.05 -3.14
N ARG A 97 -16.38 3.52 -4.10
CA ARG A 97 -17.58 4.34 -3.84
C ARG A 97 -18.64 3.58 -3.05
N PHE A 98 -18.90 2.31 -3.39
CA PHE A 98 -19.88 1.47 -2.69
C PHE A 98 -19.48 1.18 -1.24
N ASN A 99 -18.19 0.92 -1.00
CA ASN A 99 -17.64 0.63 0.33
C ASN A 99 -17.47 1.88 1.20
N GLY A 100 -17.77 3.07 0.67
CA GLY A 100 -17.66 4.32 1.43
C GLY A 100 -16.22 4.80 1.63
N CYS A 101 -15.32 4.45 0.71
CA CYS A 101 -14.02 5.11 0.67
C CYS A 101 -14.21 6.61 0.43
N ILE A 102 -13.54 7.40 1.27
CA ILE A 102 -13.46 8.86 1.23
C ILE A 102 -12.41 9.31 0.23
#